data_AF-A0A8S9ZVN5-F1
#
_entry.id   AF-A0A8S9ZVN5-F1
#
_cell.length_a   1.000
_cell.length_b   1.000
_cell.length_c   1.000
_cell.angle_alpha   90.00
_cell.angle_beta   90.00
_cell.angle_gamma   90.00
#
_symmetry.space_group_name_H-M   'P 1'
#
loop_
_entity.id
_entity.type
_entity.pdbx_description
1 polymer ?
#
loop_
_entity_poly.entity_id
_entity_poly.type
_entity_poly.pdbx_seq_one_letter_code
_entity_poly.pdbx_strand_id
1 'polypeptide(L)'
;MSRIDKIICVKNISPNYALSECLFKKVCASYGAVFCINMVQLEDGLGYALCEFMDRKNAENAFNNLNGLELDGHVLKVAWAKEAKKYSSEWKRRI
;
A
#
# COMPACT_ATOMS: atom_id res chain seq x y z
N MET A 1 -11.15 6.56 -18.65
CA MET A 1 -10.87 5.49 -17.65
C MET A 1 -9.83 6.03 -16.69
N SER A 2 -10.16 6.17 -15.40
CA SER A 2 -9.40 6.98 -14.45
C SER A 2 -8.24 6.20 -13.83
N ARG A 3 -7.00 6.70 -13.94
CA ARG A 3 -5.76 6.05 -13.45
C ARG A 3 -5.78 5.58 -11.97
N ILE A 4 -6.74 6.06 -11.18
CA ILE A 4 -6.83 5.89 -9.72
C ILE A 4 -7.33 4.48 -9.32
N ASP A 5 -8.00 3.74 -10.22
CA ASP A 5 -8.49 2.39 -9.93
C ASP A 5 -7.41 1.30 -9.84
N LYS A 6 -6.14 1.66 -10.06
CA LYS A 6 -5.00 0.75 -10.03
C LYS A 6 -4.10 0.92 -8.81
N ILE A 7 -4.43 1.87 -7.95
CA ILE A 7 -3.59 2.25 -6.81
C ILE A 7 -4.34 1.88 -5.52
N ILE A 8 -3.65 1.17 -4.64
CA ILE A 8 -4.14 0.79 -3.31
C ILE A 8 -3.24 1.40 -2.24
N CYS A 9 -3.83 1.71 -1.09
CA CYS A 9 -3.16 2.23 0.09
C CYS A 9 -3.36 1.25 1.23
N VAL A 10 -2.27 0.82 1.86
CA VAL A 10 -2.28 -0.03 3.05
C VAL A 10 -2.00 0.84 4.26
N LYS A 11 -2.83 0.72 5.29
CA LYS A 11 -2.73 1.40 6.58
C LYS A 11 -2.54 0.36 7.67
N ASN A 12 -2.12 0.79 8.85
CA ASN A 12 -1.94 -0.04 10.04
C ASN A 12 -0.78 -1.05 9.90
N ILE A 13 0.31 -0.65 9.23
CA ILE A 13 1.53 -1.46 9.15
C ILE A 13 2.32 -1.27 10.46
N SER A 14 2.82 -2.38 11.00
CA SER A 14 3.61 -2.41 12.23
C SER A 14 4.82 -1.45 12.13
N PRO A 15 5.22 -0.77 13.23
CA PRO A 15 6.39 0.11 13.26
C PRO A 15 7.70 -0.62 12.96
N ASN A 16 7.71 -1.96 12.94
CA ASN A 16 8.84 -2.77 12.48
C ASN A 16 8.94 -2.76 10.94
N TYR A 17 9.26 -1.57 10.43
CA TYR A 17 9.19 -1.18 9.02
C TYR A 17 10.13 -2.00 8.11
N ALA A 18 11.33 -2.34 8.60
CA ALA A 18 12.37 -3.00 7.81
C ALA A 18 12.01 -4.44 7.39
N LEU A 19 11.37 -5.20 8.30
CA LEU A 19 10.90 -6.57 7.99
C LEU A 19 9.65 -6.54 7.12
N SER A 20 8.76 -5.58 7.39
CA SER A 20 7.49 -5.44 6.70
C SER A 20 7.67 -5.07 5.23
N GLU A 21 8.61 -4.17 4.88
CA GLU A 21 8.81 -3.73 3.50
C GLU A 21 9.25 -4.87 2.56
N CYS A 22 10.27 -5.65 2.96
CA CYS A 22 10.78 -6.75 2.14
C CYS A 22 9.73 -7.84 1.93
N LEU A 23 8.98 -8.18 2.99
CA LEU A 23 7.94 -9.19 2.93
C LEU A 23 6.78 -8.70 2.06
N PHE A 24 6.34 -7.46 2.29
CA PHE A 24 5.22 -6.85 1.59
C PHE A 24 5.51 -6.71 0.09
N LYS A 25 6.73 -6.29 -0.30
CA LYS A 25 7.14 -6.28 -1.71
C LYS A 25 7.05 -7.66 -2.35
N LYS A 26 7.52 -8.72 -1.67
CA LYS A 26 7.43 -10.10 -2.16
C LYS A 26 5.98 -10.57 -2.30
N VAL A 27 5.15 -10.27 -1.30
CA VAL A 27 3.73 -10.64 -1.28
C VAL A 27 2.97 -9.90 -2.39
N CYS A 28 3.15 -8.59 -2.54
CA CYS A 28 2.58 -7.81 -3.64
C CYS A 28 3.02 -8.33 -5.02
N ALA A 29 4.30 -8.66 -5.18
CA ALA A 29 4.81 -9.24 -6.42
C ALA A 29 4.23 -10.64 -6.72
N SER A 30 3.90 -11.41 -5.68
CA SER A 30 3.22 -12.72 -5.82
C SER A 30 1.78 -12.57 -6.32
N TYR A 31 1.08 -11.50 -5.90
CA TYR A 31 -0.30 -11.23 -6.34
C TYR A 31 -0.41 -10.59 -7.72
N GLY A 32 0.65 -9.94 -8.21
CA GLY A 32 0.72 -9.44 -9.57
C GLY A 32 1.81 -8.39 -9.82
N ALA A 33 1.84 -7.87 -11.04
CA ALA A 33 2.82 -6.86 -11.44
C ALA A 33 2.55 -5.51 -10.76
N VAL A 34 3.39 -5.19 -9.78
CA VAL A 34 3.47 -3.87 -9.13
C VAL A 34 4.39 -2.96 -9.93
N PHE A 35 3.92 -1.74 -10.20
CA PHE A 35 4.70 -0.70 -10.86
C PHE A 35 5.62 0.00 -9.85
N CYS A 36 5.06 0.42 -8.72
CA CYS A 36 5.81 1.11 -7.67
C CYS A 36 5.17 0.88 -6.30
N ILE A 37 5.99 0.74 -5.27
CA ILE A 37 5.57 0.64 -3.88
C ILE A 37 6.28 1.74 -3.10
N ASN A 38 5.51 2.64 -2.51
CA ASN A 38 6.00 3.71 -1.65
C ASN A 38 5.49 3.48 -0.23
N MET A 39 6.40 3.19 0.69
CA MET A 39 6.07 3.06 2.11
C MET A 39 6.51 4.33 2.84
N VAL A 40 5.70 4.75 3.81
CA VAL A 40 5.86 5.96 4.59
C VAL A 40 5.51 5.64 6.03
N GLN A 41 6.40 5.97 6.95
CA GLN A 41 6.12 5.92 8.38
C GLN A 41 5.57 7.29 8.81
N LEU A 42 4.43 7.31 9.50
CA LEU A 42 3.95 8.52 10.17
C LEU A 42 4.58 8.65 11.56
N GLU A 43 4.60 9.89 12.05
CA GLU A 43 5.14 10.25 13.37
C GLU A 43 4.41 9.55 14.52
N ASP A 44 3.13 9.20 14.34
CA ASP A 44 2.32 8.42 15.29
C ASP A 44 2.70 6.93 15.40
N GLY A 45 3.78 6.50 14.73
CA GLY A 45 4.22 5.10 14.74
C GLY A 45 3.41 4.16 13.83
N LEU A 46 2.43 4.70 13.09
CA LEU A 46 1.63 3.96 12.11
C LEU A 46 2.29 4.01 10.73
N GLY A 47 2.60 2.85 10.16
CA GLY A 47 3.09 2.73 8.79
C GLY A 47 1.97 2.74 7.74
N TYR A 48 2.25 3.41 6.63
CA TYR A 48 1.40 3.47 5.44
C TYR A 48 2.18 2.97 4.22
N ALA A 49 1.53 2.22 3.34
CA ALA A 49 2.06 1.86 2.04
C ALA A 49 1.14 2.32 0.93
N LEU A 50 1.71 2.75 -0.18
CA LEU A 50 1.05 3.02 -1.44
C LEU A 50 1.59 2.04 -2.46
N CYS A 51 0.72 1.25 -3.06
CA CYS A 51 1.08 0.34 -4.16
C CYS A 51 0.34 0.76 -5.42
N GLU A 52 1.10 1.00 -6.48
CA GLU A 52 0.58 1.14 -7.83
C GLU A 52 0.77 -0.17 -8.59
N PHE A 53 -0.32 -0.71 -9.12
CA PHE A 53 -0.31 -1.92 -9.95
C PHE A 53 -0.40 -1.58 -11.43
N MET A 54 0.16 -2.45 -12.27
CA MET A 54 0.04 -2.35 -13.73
C MET A 54 -1.41 -2.53 -14.20
N ASP A 55 -2.10 -3.50 -13.59
CA ASP A 55 -3.46 -3.91 -13.94
C ASP A 55 -4.41 -3.74 -12.78
N ARG A 56 -5.65 -3.33 -13.11
CA ARG A 56 -6.74 -3.23 -12.14
C ARG A 56 -7.07 -4.60 -11.51
N LYS A 57 -7.07 -5.68 -12.30
CA LYS A 57 -7.32 -7.03 -11.79
C LYS A 57 -6.32 -7.44 -10.71
N ASN A 58 -5.04 -7.12 -10.91
CA ASN A 58 -3.99 -7.40 -9.94
C ASN A 58 -4.19 -6.54 -8.67
N ALA A 59 -4.56 -5.27 -8.84
CA ALA A 59 -4.89 -4.39 -7.73
C ALA A 59 -6.09 -4.91 -6.91
N GLU A 60 -7.16 -5.37 -7.55
CA GLU A 60 -8.35 -5.94 -6.88
C GLU A 60 -8.00 -7.25 -6.16
N ASN A 61 -7.19 -8.11 -6.78
CA ASN A 61 -6.74 -9.34 -6.15
C ASN A 61 -5.87 -9.05 -4.91
N ALA A 62 -4.87 -8.19 -5.06
CA ALA A 62 -4.02 -7.78 -3.95
C ALA A 62 -4.83 -7.08 -2.86
N PHE A 63 -5.80 -6.23 -3.21
CA PHE A 63 -6.69 -5.56 -2.26
C PHE A 63 -7.43 -6.58 -1.38
N ASN A 64 -8.09 -7.57 -1.99
CA ASN A 64 -8.88 -8.54 -1.25
C ASN A 64 -8.03 -9.47 -0.37
N ASN A 65 -6.80 -9.79 -0.79
CA ASN A 65 -5.91 -10.67 -0.03
C ASN A 65 -5.11 -9.94 1.05
N LEU A 66 -4.73 -8.68 0.82
CA LEU A 66 -3.99 -7.86 1.78
C LEU A 66 -4.91 -7.21 2.81
N ASN A 67 -6.17 -6.94 2.47
CA ASN A 67 -7.13 -6.34 3.39
C ASN A 67 -7.57 -7.38 4.44
N GLY A 68 -7.24 -7.12 5.70
CA GLY A 68 -7.49 -8.08 6.78
C GLY A 68 -6.35 -9.06 7.02
N LEU A 69 -5.22 -8.93 6.32
CA LEU A 69 -4.03 -9.74 6.61
C LEU A 69 -3.46 -9.33 7.97
N GLU A 70 -3.31 -10.27 8.87
CA GLU A 70 -2.64 -10.04 10.15
C GLU A 70 -1.12 -10.20 9.98
N LEU A 71 -0.40 -9.13 10.28
CA LEU A 71 1.05 -9.07 10.19
C LEU A 71 1.56 -8.57 11.53
N ASP A 72 2.32 -9.41 12.24
CA ASP A 72 2.92 -9.05 13.53
C ASP A 72 1.87 -8.72 14.62
N GLY A 73 0.68 -9.34 14.56
CA GLY A 73 -0.44 -9.03 15.47
C GLY A 73 -1.23 -7.77 15.11
N HIS A 74 -0.91 -7.13 13.98
CA HIS A 74 -1.63 -5.98 13.45
C HIS A 74 -2.38 -6.35 12.17
N VAL A 75 -3.68 -6.06 12.14
CA VAL A 75 -4.51 -6.29 10.95
C VAL A 75 -4.30 -5.16 9.94
N LEU A 76 -3.72 -5.48 8.80
CA LEU A 76 -3.53 -4.54 7.71
C LEU A 76 -4.89 -4.10 7.14
N LYS A 77 -5.02 -2.79 6.90
CA LYS A 77 -6.21 -2.22 6.26
C LYS A 77 -5.87 -1.69 4.90
N VAL A 78 -6.52 -2.20 3.86
CA VAL A 78 -6.31 -1.70 2.50
C VAL A 78 -7.48 -0.84 2.06
N ALA A 79 -7.18 0.30 1.46
CA ALA A 79 -8.11 1.27 0.92
C ALA A 79 -7.73 1.63 -0.51
N TRP A 80 -8.72 1.94 -1.35
CA TRP A 80 -8.45 2.42 -2.71
C TRP A 80 -7.90 3.85 -2.70
N ALA A 81 -7.08 4.18 -3.69
CA ALA A 81 -6.37 5.47 -3.77
C ALA A 81 -7.23 6.74 -3.94
N LYS A 82 -8.57 6.63 -3.88
CA LYS A 82 -9.44 7.80 -3.68
C LYS A 82 -9.01 8.59 -2.44
N GLU A 83 -8.58 7.91 -1.38
CA GLU A 83 -8.00 8.53 -0.18
C GLU A 83 -6.50 8.86 -0.33
N ALA A 84 -5.78 8.10 -1.15
CA ALA A 84 -4.33 8.26 -1.29
C ALA A 84 -3.91 9.52 -2.07
N LYS A 85 -4.85 10.16 -2.78
CA LYS A 85 -4.66 11.51 -3.34
C LYS A 85 -4.23 12.54 -2.28
N LYS A 86 -4.63 12.37 -1.01
CA LYS A 86 -4.19 13.25 0.09
C LYS A 86 -2.65 13.21 0.23
N TYR A 87 -2.09 12.01 0.31
CA TYR A 87 -0.65 11.80 0.52
C TYR A 87 0.21 12.09 -0.72
N SER A 88 -0.29 11.78 -1.93
CA SER A 88 0.43 12.13 -3.17
C SER A 88 0.55 13.65 -3.38
N SER A 89 -0.44 14.42 -2.90
CA SER A 89 -0.43 15.88 -2.97
C SER A 89 0.60 16.48 -2.00
N GLU A 90 0.73 15.90 -0.81
CA GLU A 90 1.76 16.27 0.16
C GLU A 90 3.17 15.91 -0.36
N TRP A 91 3.31 14.77 -1.04
CA TRP A 91 4.59 14.34 -1.63
C TRP A 91 5.08 15.26 -2.77
N LYS A 92 4.18 15.75 -3.64
CA LYS A 92 4.57 16.67 -4.71
C LYS A 92 4.93 18.08 -4.23
N ARG A 93 4.59 18.45 -3.00
CA ARG A 93 4.86 19.79 -2.45
C ARG A 93 6.26 19.95 -1.89
N ARG A 94 7.04 18.86 -1.84
CA ARG A 94 8.41 18.81 -1.29
C ARG A 94 9.49 18.53 -2.36
N ILE A 95 9.13 18.56 -3.64
CA ILE A 95 10.07 18.57 -4.78
C ILE A 95 10.20 19.99 -5.32
#